data_AF-A0A385SXN6-F1
#
_entry.id   AF-A0A385SXN6-F1
#
_cell.length_a   1.000
_cell.length_b   1.000
_cell.length_c   1.000
_cell.angle_alpha   90.00
_cell.angle_beta   90.00
_cell.angle_gamma   90.00
#
_symmetry.space_group_name_H-M   'P 1'
#
loop_
_entity.id
_entity.type
_entity.pdbx_description
1 polymer ?
#
loop_
_entity_poly.entity_id
_entity_poly.type
_entity_poly.pdbx_seq_one_letter_code
_entity_poly.pdbx_strand_id
1 'polypeptide(L)' 'MSYKTNTDNLYPEGTLITAKADPGLKLKIMRYYQRIYYCAVVDAPERKQFAYFERELIPPAL' A
#
# COMPACT_ATOMS: atom_id res chain seq x y z
N MET A 1 13.96 -15.62 24.00
CA MET A 1 13.22 -14.41 23.56
C MET A 1 13.07 -14.45 22.05
N SER A 2 11.88 -14.76 21.54
CA SER A 2 11.63 -14.75 20.10
C SER A 2 11.40 -13.31 19.67
N TYR A 3 12.40 -12.69 19.04
CA TYR A 3 12.22 -11.40 18.39
C TYR A 3 11.29 -11.63 17.21
N LYS A 4 9.98 -11.46 17.42
CA LYS A 4 9.02 -11.33 16.32
C LYS A 4 9.52 -10.18 15.47
N THR A 5 10.12 -10.50 14.33
CA THR A 5 10.50 -9.54 13.31
C THR A 5 9.19 -8.86 12.90
N ASN A 6 8.96 -7.64 13.39
CA ASN A 6 7.84 -6.83 12.95
C ASN A 6 8.07 -6.57 11.47
N THR A 7 7.48 -7.39 10.60
CA THR A 7 7.38 -7.11 9.17
C THR A 7 6.39 -5.96 9.01
N ASP A 8 6.81 -4.77 9.42
CA ASP A 8 6.00 -3.54 9.39
C ASP A 8 5.67 -3.18 7.92
N ASN A 9 6.60 -3.48 7.01
CA ASN A 9 6.45 -3.31 5.57
C ASN A 9 6.13 -4.65 4.88
N LEU A 10 4.84 -4.96 4.76
CA LEU A 10 4.32 -6.14 4.06
C LEU A 10 4.37 -5.98 2.54
N TYR A 11 4.30 -4.75 2.03
CA TYR A 11 4.14 -4.49 0.62
C TYR A 11 5.25 -3.55 0.10
N PRO A 12 6.22 -4.08 -0.66
CA PRO A 12 7.33 -3.27 -1.16
C PRO A 12 6.86 -2.17 -2.12
N GLU A 13 7.69 -1.13 -2.27
CA GLU A 13 7.48 -0.11 -3.28
C GLU A 13 7.42 -0.72 -4.69
N GLY A 14 6.56 -0.16 -5.53
CA GLY A 14 6.25 -0.70 -6.84
C GLY A 14 5.09 -1.70 -6.86
N THR A 15 4.66 -2.22 -5.71
CA THR A 15 3.57 -3.20 -5.61
C THR A 15 2.24 -2.58 -6.05
N LEU A 16 1.52 -3.28 -6.92
CA LEU A 16 0.16 -2.94 -7.30
C LEU A 16 -0.80 -3.46 -6.23
N ILE A 17 -1.60 -2.57 -5.68
CA ILE A 17 -2.54 -2.87 -4.60
C ILE A 17 -3.86 -2.13 -4.83
N THR A 18 -4.89 -2.54 -4.10
CA THR A 18 -6.19 -1.86 -4.09
C THR A 18 -6.56 -1.53 -2.64
N ALA A 19 -7.32 -0.46 -2.44
CA ALA A 19 -7.81 -0.10 -1.12
C ALA A 19 -9.22 -0.68 -0.92
N LYS A 20 -9.57 -1.04 0.32
CA LYS A 20 -10.92 -1.45 0.69
C LYS A 20 -11.94 -0.34 0.50
N ALA A 21 -11.50 0.92 0.62
CA ALA A 21 -12.33 2.08 0.34
C ALA A 21 -12.78 2.12 -1.13
N ASP A 22 -11.87 1.79 -2.05
CA ASP A 22 -12.11 1.79 -3.50
C ASP A 22 -11.40 0.60 -4.17
N PRO A 23 -12.02 -0.60 -4.16
CA PRO A 23 -11.42 -1.80 -4.73
C PRO A 23 -11.27 -1.73 -6.26
N GLY A 24 -11.98 -0.82 -6.92
CA GLY A 24 -11.85 -0.57 -8.36
C GLY A 24 -10.65 0.31 -8.73
N LEU A 25 -10.02 0.97 -7.76
CA LEU A 25 -8.91 1.89 -8.02
C LEU A 25 -7.58 1.15 -7.88
N LYS A 26 -6.86 1.00 -9.00
CA LYS A 26 -5.50 0.44 -9.00
C LYS A 26 -4.52 1.45 -8.45
N LEU A 27 -3.89 1.08 -7.35
CA LEU A 27 -2.90 1.88 -6.65
C LEU A 27 -1.54 1.20 -6.75
N LYS A 28 -0.48 1.99 -6.79
CA LYS A 28 0.90 1.53 -6.76
C LYS A 28 1.58 2.08 -5.53
N ILE A 29 2.17 1.22 -4.72
CA ILE A 29 2.90 1.67 -3.52
C ILE A 29 4.14 2.43 -3.96
N MET A 30 4.22 3.69 -3.57
CA MET A 30 5.33 4.58 -3.85
C MET A 30 6.31 4.62 -2.68
N ARG A 31 5.79 4.63 -1.46
CA ARG A 31 6.60 4.73 -0.25
C ARG A 31 5.88 4.16 0.95
N TYR A 32 6.63 3.52 1.83
CA TYR A 32 6.16 3.14 3.15
C TYR A 32 6.82 4.01 4.21
N TYR A 33 6.03 4.65 5.07
CA TYR A 33 6.55 5.48 6.16
C TYR A 33 5.62 5.41 7.37
N GLN A 34 6.15 5.10 8.55
CA GLN A 34 5.39 5.03 9.81
C GLN A 34 4.07 4.24 9.72
N ARG A 35 4.09 3.01 9.19
CA ARG A 35 2.87 2.17 9.02
C ARG A 35 1.82 2.73 8.06
N ILE A 36 2.20 3.71 7.27
CA ILE A 36 1.37 4.30 6.24
C ILE A 36 2.00 3.99 4.89
N TYR A 37 1.20 3.39 4.02
CA TYR A 37 1.56 3.16 2.63
C TYR A 37 1.06 4.34 1.81
N TYR A 38 2.00 5.04 1.20
CA TYR A 38 1.73 6.06 0.19
C TYR A 38 1.61 5.37 -1.15
N CYS A 39 0.43 5.46 -1.76
CA CYS A 39 0.12 4.86 -3.04
C CYS A 39 -0.22 5.94 -4.07
N ALA A 40 0.26 5.78 -5.30
CA ALA A 40 -0.18 6.60 -6.43
C ALA A 40 -1.17 5.83 -7.29
N VAL A 41 -2.11 6.53 -7.93
CA VAL A 41 -3.02 5.91 -8.90
C VAL A 41 -2.21 5.51 -10.13
N VAL A 42 -2.32 4.25 -10.55
CA VAL A 42 -1.57 3.74 -11.72
C VAL A 42 -1.90 4.53 -12.98
N ASP A 43 -3.18 4.89 -13.15
CA ASP A 43 -3.69 5.60 -14.31
C ASP A 43 -3.29 7.09 -14.32
N ALA A 44 -2.98 7.66 -13.14
CA ALA A 44 -2.69 9.09 -13.00
C ALA A 44 -1.73 9.36 -11.83
N PRO A 45 -0.43 9.01 -11.96
CA PRO A 45 0.53 9.12 -10.87
C PRO A 45 0.81 10.57 -10.44
N GLU A 46 0.54 11.54 -11.31
CA GLU A 46 0.77 12.98 -11.05
C GLU A 46 -0.40 13.68 -10.35
N ARG A 47 -1.59 13.06 -10.28
CA ARG A 47 -2.80 13.74 -9.81
C ARG A 47 -2.94 13.74 -8.29
N LYS A 48 -2.69 12.62 -7.64
CA LYS A 48 -2.90 12.47 -6.19
C LYS A 48 -2.24 11.22 -5.64
N GLN A 49 -1.50 11.38 -4.55
CA GLN A 49 -1.06 10.26 -3.72
C GLN A 49 -2.10 10.03 -2.61
N PHE A 50 -2.36 8.76 -2.33
CA PHE A 50 -3.24 8.31 -1.28
C PHE A 50 -2.41 7.70 -0.17
N ALA A 51 -2.79 7.97 1.07
CA ALA A 51 -2.20 7.37 2.25
C ALA A 51 -3.19 6.36 2.82
N TYR A 52 -2.78 5.10 2.90
CA TYR A 52 -3.59 4.04 3.47
C TYR A 52 -2.85 3.31 4.58
N PHE A 53 -3.60 2.89 5.59
CA PHE A 53 -3.10 1.94 6.58
C PHE A 53 -3.12 0.52 6.02
N GLU A 54 -2.22 -0.33 6.52
CA GLU A 54 -2.16 -1.76 6.16
C GLU A 54 -3.54 -2.45 6.18
N ARG A 55 -4.34 -2.22 7.22
CA ARG A 55 -5.68 -2.81 7.40
C ARG A 55 -6.70 -2.36 6.37
N GLU A 56 -6.46 -1.23 5.72
CA GLU A 56 -7.32 -0.65 4.67
C GLU A 56 -6.92 -1.16 3.29
N LEU A 57 -5.72 -1.70 3.14
CA LEU A 57 -5.27 -2.29 1.90
C LEU A 57 -5.84 -3.70 1.73
N ILE A 58 -6.17 -4.04 0.49
CA ILE A 58 -6.51 -5.40 0.10
C ILE A 58 -5.22 -6.05 -0.35
N PRO A 59 -4.79 -7.18 0.25
CA PRO A 59 -3.60 -7.88 -0.20
C PRO A 59 -3.75 -8.25 -1.68
N PRO A 60 -2.75 -7.96 -2.52
CA PRO A 60 -2.80 -8.36 -3.92
C PRO A 60 -2.88 -9.89 -3.97
N ALA A 61 -3.86 -10.41 -4.70
CA ALA A 61 -3.89 -11.83 -5.03
C ALA A 61 -2.68 -12.10 -5.95
N LEU A 62 -1.65 -12.75 -5.38
CA LEU A 62 -0.51 -13.31 -6.10
C LEU A 62 -0.96 -14.35 -7.13
#